data_AF-A0AAD8XDM0-F1
#
_entry.id   AF-A0AAD8XDM0-F1
#
_cell.length_a   1.000
_cell.length_b   1.000
_cell.length_c   1.000
_cell.angle_alpha   90.00
_cell.angle_beta   90.00
_cell.angle_gamma   90.00
#
_symmetry.space_group_name_H-M   'P 1'
#
loop_
_entity.id
_entity.type
_entity.pdbx_description
1 polymer ?
#
loop_
_entity_poly.entity_id
_entity_poly.type
_entity_poly.pdbx_seq_one_letter_code
_entity_poly.pdbx_strand_id
1 'polypeptide(L)'
;MDSEVEYLLSLRAIRERAKIVGDVAKAGNLSHFEVREDKLDEVVDFVASVIKRDYGPDKFHTIPPHGRWQHFEVGNVPRVTNIIEEWKANGSDETEVTRRLIDLFFVSVLLDAGAGDHWRYKEPKTDQVYERSEGIAVASLHMFNALAYTTSTDKANPIVDGKGLERLETSALAGGFQVSDSNPMLGVDSRAGLLRSLGQSLLAHPEVFGADGRPGNLVDYLVKSAKGSSKIDVLYLWDILQTLLIPAWPKDRTTIGGTPIGDAWPLSTLRKGAEAGSSDSPAAGIQPFHKLTQWLTYSLMVPFQRVLGLEWANADSLTALPEYRNGGLFVDMGVLALKKETLERGLKASGSELPMFEAGDDVIVEWRAMTLVLIDSLYGKIRSRMGEGVELSMAQLLEAGTWKSGRETAAKFRPQTKSSPILIKSDGTVF
;
A
#
# COMPACT_ATOMS: atom_id res chain seq x y z
N MET A 1 20.03 6.63 15.84
CA MET A 1 18.58 6.57 16.10
C MET A 1 18.38 5.73 17.35
N ASP A 2 17.34 5.96 18.14
CA ASP A 2 16.98 5.06 19.25
C ASP A 2 16.75 3.65 18.70
N SER A 3 17.31 2.61 19.34
CA SER A 3 17.19 1.22 18.87
C SER A 3 15.74 0.72 18.83
N GLU A 4 14.86 1.25 19.69
CA GLU A 4 13.44 0.91 19.66
C GLU A 4 12.73 1.52 18.45
N VAL A 5 13.11 2.75 18.08
CA VAL A 5 12.60 3.42 16.88
C VAL A 5 13.06 2.67 15.63
N GLU A 6 14.35 2.34 15.53
CA GLU A 6 14.90 1.58 14.40
C GLU A 6 14.19 0.22 14.25
N TYR A 7 13.95 -0.47 15.36
CA TYR A 7 13.16 -1.69 15.37
C TYR A 7 11.74 -1.46 14.82
N LEU A 8 10.98 -0.49 15.35
CA LEU A 8 9.60 -0.22 14.92
C LEU A 8 9.50 0.25 13.46
N LEU A 9 10.56 0.81 12.88
CA LEU A 9 10.62 1.18 11.47
C LEU A 9 10.91 -0.03 10.54
N SER A 10 11.31 -1.18 11.07
CA SER A 10 11.69 -2.36 10.29
C SER A 10 10.51 -3.23 9.85
N LEU A 11 10.65 -3.94 8.71
CA LEU A 11 9.72 -5.00 8.31
C LEU A 11 9.62 -6.13 9.34
N ARG A 12 10.73 -6.41 10.04
CA ARG A 12 10.79 -7.44 11.09
C ARG A 12 9.78 -7.15 12.21
N ALA A 13 9.73 -5.91 12.69
CA ALA A 13 8.80 -5.55 13.77
C ALA A 13 7.34 -5.72 13.37
N ILE A 14 6.98 -5.48 12.11
CA ILE A 14 5.60 -5.67 11.62
C ILE A 14 5.17 -7.12 11.86
N ARG A 15 6.00 -8.08 11.43
CA ARG A 15 5.70 -9.52 11.53
C ARG A 15 5.78 -10.04 12.96
N GLU A 16 6.82 -9.66 13.70
CA GLU A 16 7.00 -10.10 15.09
C GLU A 16 5.87 -9.61 16.00
N ARG A 17 5.44 -8.35 15.86
CA ARG A 17 4.31 -7.81 16.62
C ARG A 17 2.98 -8.46 16.20
N ALA A 18 2.75 -8.65 14.91
CA ALA A 18 1.54 -9.34 14.44
C ALA A 18 1.45 -10.79 14.96
N LYS A 19 2.59 -11.50 15.07
CA LYS A 19 2.63 -12.85 15.65
C LYS A 19 2.13 -12.87 17.10
N ILE A 20 2.52 -11.91 17.93
CA ILE A 20 2.03 -11.79 19.31
C ILE A 20 0.49 -11.65 19.31
N VAL A 21 -0.05 -10.79 18.44
CA VAL A 21 -1.51 -10.63 18.29
C VAL A 21 -2.17 -11.94 17.87
N GLY A 22 -1.55 -12.69 16.95
CA GLY A 22 -2.04 -14.01 16.52
C GLY A 22 -2.05 -15.05 17.65
N ASP A 23 -1.06 -15.02 18.54
CA ASP A 23 -1.03 -15.92 19.70
C ASP A 23 -2.09 -15.54 20.76
N VAL A 24 -2.36 -14.25 20.95
CA VAL A 24 -3.50 -13.77 21.76
C VAL A 24 -4.83 -14.18 21.13
N ALA A 25 -4.94 -14.14 19.80
CA ALA A 25 -6.12 -14.55 19.06
C ALA A 25 -6.45 -16.03 19.23
N LYS A 26 -5.45 -16.91 19.11
CA LYS A 26 -5.61 -18.36 19.38
C LYS A 26 -6.07 -18.65 20.80
N ALA A 27 -5.67 -17.80 21.76
CA ALA A 27 -6.11 -17.90 23.15
C ALA A 27 -7.53 -17.32 23.40
N GLY A 28 -8.21 -16.78 22.38
CA GLY A 28 -9.54 -16.18 22.50
C GLY A 28 -9.56 -14.83 23.21
N ASN A 29 -8.40 -14.16 23.33
CA ASN A 29 -8.20 -13.02 24.22
C ASN A 29 -8.07 -11.66 23.51
N LEU A 30 -8.43 -11.58 22.22
CA LEU A 30 -8.51 -10.29 21.51
C LEU A 30 -9.48 -9.33 22.19
N SER A 31 -9.22 -8.03 22.08
CA SER A 31 -10.01 -7.01 22.76
C SER A 31 -11.34 -6.75 22.05
N HIS A 32 -11.36 -6.80 20.73
CA HIS A 32 -12.46 -6.31 19.89
C HIS A 32 -13.06 -7.35 18.96
N PHE A 33 -12.31 -8.42 18.64
CA PHE A 33 -12.78 -9.46 17.74
C PHE A 33 -12.93 -10.82 18.41
N GLU A 34 -13.87 -11.60 17.93
CA GLU A 34 -13.90 -13.05 18.05
C GLU A 34 -13.36 -13.66 16.75
N VAL A 35 -12.53 -14.69 16.88
CA VAL A 35 -11.94 -15.40 15.73
C VAL A 35 -12.61 -16.75 15.57
N ARG A 36 -13.13 -16.99 14.37
CA ARG A 36 -13.77 -18.24 13.95
C ARG A 36 -12.82 -19.00 13.02
N GLU A 37 -11.87 -19.72 13.62
CA GLU A 37 -10.88 -20.50 12.87
C GLU A 37 -11.54 -21.58 11.99
N ASP A 38 -12.71 -22.07 12.40
CA ASP A 38 -13.55 -23.02 11.64
C ASP A 38 -13.99 -22.47 10.27
N LYS A 39 -13.95 -21.14 10.08
CA LYS A 39 -14.30 -20.46 8.83
C LYS A 39 -13.11 -20.17 7.93
N LEU A 40 -11.88 -20.34 8.40
CA LEU A 40 -10.71 -19.96 7.61
C LEU A 40 -10.56 -20.81 6.34
N ASP A 41 -10.85 -22.11 6.41
CA ASP A 41 -10.75 -22.98 5.24
C ASP A 41 -11.77 -22.61 4.15
N GLU A 42 -12.96 -22.08 4.50
CA GLU A 42 -13.92 -21.53 3.54
C GLU A 42 -13.35 -20.31 2.79
N VAL A 43 -12.59 -19.45 3.49
CA VAL A 43 -11.90 -18.30 2.85
C VAL A 43 -10.78 -18.77 1.93
N VAL A 44 -9.99 -19.76 2.36
CA VAL A 44 -8.91 -20.34 1.54
C VAL A 44 -9.48 -20.93 0.25
N ASP A 45 -10.59 -21.68 0.34
CA ASP A 45 -11.25 -22.27 -0.82
C ASP A 45 -11.80 -21.20 -1.76
N PHE A 46 -12.41 -20.14 -1.22
CA PHE A 46 -12.89 -19.03 -2.04
C PHE A 46 -11.75 -18.30 -2.76
N VAL A 47 -10.69 -17.92 -2.05
CA VAL A 47 -9.52 -17.25 -2.65
C VAL A 47 -8.85 -18.14 -3.70
N ALA A 48 -8.68 -19.44 -3.43
CA ALA A 48 -8.15 -20.38 -4.41
C ALA A 48 -9.06 -20.49 -5.65
N SER A 49 -10.38 -20.46 -5.47
CA SER A 49 -11.33 -20.49 -6.58
C SER A 49 -11.23 -19.25 -7.46
N VAL A 50 -11.03 -18.07 -6.89
CA VAL A 50 -10.83 -16.81 -7.62
C VAL A 50 -9.54 -16.87 -8.44
N ILE A 51 -8.43 -17.29 -7.83
CA ILE A 51 -7.14 -17.42 -8.54
C ILE A 51 -7.25 -18.45 -9.67
N LYS A 52 -7.84 -19.62 -9.42
CA LYS A 52 -8.02 -20.68 -10.43
C LYS A 52 -8.97 -20.27 -11.56
N ARG A 53 -10.01 -19.50 -11.27
CA ARG A 53 -10.94 -19.00 -12.29
C ARG A 53 -10.19 -18.13 -13.31
N ASP A 54 -9.27 -17.31 -12.84
CA ASP A 54 -8.62 -16.30 -13.68
C ASP A 54 -7.31 -16.79 -14.33
N TYR A 55 -6.61 -17.71 -13.67
CA TYR A 55 -5.26 -18.16 -14.09
C TYR A 55 -5.10 -19.69 -14.16
N GLY A 56 -6.09 -20.45 -13.72
CA GLY A 56 -6.03 -21.91 -13.75
C GLY A 56 -6.38 -22.49 -15.13
N PRO A 57 -5.93 -23.73 -15.42
CA PRO A 57 -5.06 -24.56 -14.59
C PRO A 57 -3.54 -24.33 -14.83
N ASP A 58 -3.13 -23.51 -15.80
CA ASP A 58 -1.76 -23.50 -16.34
C ASP A 58 -1.10 -22.11 -16.45
N LYS A 59 -1.81 -21.03 -16.12
CA LYS A 59 -1.32 -19.63 -16.26
C LYS A 59 -0.95 -18.96 -14.93
N PHE A 60 -0.76 -19.72 -13.85
CA PHE A 60 -0.36 -19.13 -12.57
C PHE A 60 0.94 -18.32 -12.64
N HIS A 61 1.86 -18.72 -13.54
CA HIS A 61 3.12 -18.00 -13.79
C HIS A 61 2.92 -16.61 -14.42
N THR A 62 1.74 -16.32 -15.00
CA THR A 62 1.41 -15.00 -15.57
C THR A 62 0.78 -14.05 -14.56
N ILE A 63 0.53 -14.49 -13.32
CA ILE A 63 0.01 -13.62 -12.26
C ILE A 63 1.04 -12.53 -12.00
N PRO A 64 0.72 -11.25 -12.23
CA PRO A 64 1.65 -10.19 -11.92
C PRO A 64 1.79 -10.03 -10.40
N PRO A 65 2.94 -9.56 -9.90
CA PRO A 65 3.03 -9.15 -8.50
C PRO A 65 2.09 -7.96 -8.25
N HIS A 66 1.45 -7.92 -7.07
CA HIS A 66 0.62 -6.78 -6.66
C HIS A 66 1.46 -5.50 -6.63
N GLY A 67 1.01 -4.47 -7.33
CA GLY A 67 1.73 -3.19 -7.40
C GLY A 67 1.05 -2.17 -8.31
N ARG A 68 1.62 -0.96 -8.36
CA ARG A 68 1.04 0.15 -9.13
C ARG A 68 1.01 -0.09 -10.64
N TRP A 69 1.89 -0.92 -11.20
CA TRP A 69 1.95 -1.20 -12.64
C TRP A 69 0.59 -1.66 -13.19
N GLN A 70 -0.05 -2.62 -12.51
CA GLN A 70 -1.33 -3.20 -12.93
C GLN A 70 -2.45 -2.16 -12.94
N HIS A 71 -2.42 -1.20 -12.00
CA HIS A 71 -3.40 -0.12 -11.97
C HIS A 71 -3.29 0.83 -13.17
N PHE A 72 -2.10 1.07 -13.71
CA PHE A 72 -1.97 1.84 -14.95
C PHE A 72 -2.53 1.10 -16.17
N GLU A 73 -2.56 -0.23 -16.13
CA GLU A 73 -3.04 -1.09 -17.22
C GLU A 73 -4.54 -1.42 -17.11
N VAL A 74 -5.25 -0.77 -16.18
CA VAL A 74 -6.70 -0.94 -16.01
C VAL A 74 -7.46 -0.73 -17.33
N GLY A 75 -8.48 -1.56 -17.55
CA GLY A 75 -9.26 -1.54 -18.79
C GLY A 75 -8.58 -2.22 -19.97
N ASN A 76 -7.54 -3.02 -19.73
CA ASN A 76 -6.72 -3.69 -20.75
C ASN A 76 -6.06 -2.71 -21.73
N VAL A 77 -5.67 -1.53 -21.24
CA VAL A 77 -4.97 -0.51 -22.02
C VAL A 77 -3.49 -0.55 -21.62
N PRO A 78 -2.55 -0.86 -22.53
CA PRO A 78 -1.13 -1.05 -22.19
C PRO A 78 -0.39 0.28 -21.99
N ARG A 79 -0.88 1.15 -21.09
CA ARG A 79 -0.39 2.52 -20.91
C ARG A 79 1.10 2.57 -20.58
N VAL A 80 1.58 1.67 -19.71
CA VAL A 80 2.99 1.63 -19.30
C VAL A 80 3.87 1.19 -20.46
N THR A 81 3.48 0.16 -21.22
CA THR A 81 4.19 -0.26 -22.43
C THR A 81 4.28 0.89 -23.44
N ASN A 82 3.16 1.57 -23.72
CA ASN A 82 3.12 2.66 -24.69
C ASN A 82 4.07 3.81 -24.33
N ILE A 83 4.10 4.25 -23.05
CA ILE A 83 5.02 5.32 -22.62
C ILE A 83 6.48 4.87 -22.61
N ILE A 84 6.76 3.59 -22.32
CA ILE A 84 8.13 3.04 -22.41
C ILE A 84 8.62 3.07 -23.85
N GLU A 85 7.78 2.65 -24.80
CA GLU A 85 8.10 2.68 -26.24
C GLU A 85 8.39 4.11 -26.70
N GLU A 86 7.58 5.08 -26.26
CA GLU A 86 7.80 6.51 -26.53
C GLU A 86 9.14 7.01 -25.97
N TRP A 87 9.45 6.72 -24.70
CA TRP A 87 10.73 7.13 -24.11
C TRP A 87 11.94 6.50 -24.79
N LYS A 88 11.84 5.23 -25.19
CA LYS A 88 12.89 4.53 -25.95
C LYS A 88 13.07 5.15 -27.34
N ALA A 89 11.98 5.49 -28.03
CA ALA A 89 12.03 6.21 -29.30
C ALA A 89 12.69 7.59 -29.16
N ASN A 90 12.56 8.23 -28.00
CA ASN A 90 13.24 9.48 -27.65
C ASN A 90 14.67 9.28 -27.11
N GLY A 91 15.24 8.09 -27.21
CA GLY A 91 16.66 7.81 -26.90
C GLY A 91 16.93 7.39 -25.46
N SER A 92 15.91 7.03 -24.68
CA SER A 92 16.09 6.55 -23.31
C SER A 92 16.56 5.10 -23.28
N ASP A 93 17.66 4.84 -22.57
CA ASP A 93 18.10 3.48 -22.28
C ASP A 93 17.24 2.82 -21.18
N GLU A 94 17.50 1.55 -20.89
CA GLU A 94 16.76 0.79 -19.88
C GLU A 94 16.89 1.40 -18.47
N THR A 95 18.03 2.02 -18.17
CA THR A 95 18.26 2.68 -16.89
C THR A 95 17.35 3.89 -16.76
N GLU A 96 17.36 4.79 -17.75
CA GLU A 96 16.53 6.00 -17.73
C GLU A 96 15.04 5.69 -17.82
N VAL A 97 14.64 4.66 -18.59
CA VAL A 97 13.27 4.14 -18.55
C VAL A 97 12.90 3.72 -17.13
N THR A 98 13.78 2.99 -16.45
CA THR A 98 13.55 2.57 -15.06
C THR A 98 13.44 3.78 -14.14
N ARG A 99 14.32 4.80 -14.27
CA ARG A 99 14.25 6.03 -13.47
C ARG A 99 12.89 6.72 -13.62
N ARG A 100 12.37 6.85 -14.85
CA ARG A 100 11.06 7.49 -15.09
C ARG A 100 9.88 6.66 -14.59
N LEU A 101 9.95 5.34 -14.66
CA LEU A 101 8.95 4.48 -14.03
C LEU A 101 8.96 4.66 -12.51
N ILE A 102 10.15 4.74 -11.89
CA ILE A 102 10.28 5.04 -10.47
C ILE A 102 9.69 6.42 -10.15
N ASP A 103 10.01 7.46 -10.94
CA ASP A 103 9.43 8.81 -10.80
C ASP A 103 7.89 8.76 -10.77
N LEU A 104 7.28 8.16 -11.80
CA LEU A 104 5.83 8.03 -11.94
C LEU A 104 5.21 7.19 -10.81
N PHE A 105 5.80 6.05 -10.49
CA PHE A 105 5.24 5.12 -9.50
C PHE A 105 5.28 5.73 -8.11
N PHE A 106 6.32 6.50 -7.79
CA PHE A 106 6.46 7.17 -6.50
C PHE A 106 5.28 8.09 -6.20
N VAL A 107 5.04 9.06 -7.09
CA VAL A 107 3.96 10.04 -6.91
C VAL A 107 2.58 9.38 -6.99
N SER A 108 2.40 8.42 -7.90
CA SER A 108 1.13 7.69 -8.05
C SER A 108 0.79 6.84 -6.83
N VAL A 109 1.80 6.21 -6.20
CA VAL A 109 1.63 5.46 -4.96
C VAL A 109 1.21 6.37 -3.81
N LEU A 110 1.91 7.46 -3.57
CA LEU A 110 1.60 8.36 -2.45
C LEU A 110 0.25 9.08 -2.60
N LEU A 111 -0.26 9.21 -3.82
CA LEU A 111 -1.60 9.76 -4.07
C LEU A 111 -2.73 8.75 -3.79
N ASP A 112 -2.43 7.46 -3.59
CA ASP A 112 -3.43 6.40 -3.39
C ASP A 112 -3.80 6.20 -1.92
N ALA A 113 -4.13 7.31 -1.26
CA ALA A 113 -5.09 7.27 -0.16
C ALA A 113 -6.49 7.00 -0.74
N GLY A 114 -7.41 6.43 0.04
CA GLY A 114 -8.78 6.18 -0.42
C GLY A 114 -9.43 7.43 -1.06
N ALA A 115 -9.95 7.29 -2.28
CA ALA A 115 -10.60 8.38 -3.03
C ALA A 115 -12.05 8.68 -2.58
N GLY A 116 -12.55 7.96 -1.57
CA GLY A 116 -13.98 7.86 -1.28
C GLY A 116 -14.73 7.02 -2.31
N ASP A 117 -16.06 6.99 -2.18
CA ASP A 117 -16.93 6.14 -3.00
C ASP A 117 -17.59 6.91 -4.16
N HIS A 118 -17.43 8.24 -4.21
CA HIS A 118 -18.07 9.14 -5.18
C HIS A 118 -17.16 9.60 -6.32
N TRP A 119 -15.87 9.83 -6.06
CA TRP A 119 -14.96 10.33 -7.07
C TRP A 119 -14.83 9.38 -8.26
N ARG A 120 -14.77 9.95 -9.46
CA ARG A 120 -14.59 9.26 -10.75
C ARG A 120 -13.57 10.00 -11.60
N TYR A 121 -12.74 9.27 -12.33
CA TYR A 121 -11.83 9.84 -13.32
C TYR A 121 -12.28 9.44 -14.72
N LYS A 122 -12.65 10.41 -15.56
CA LYS A 122 -12.90 10.17 -16.99
C LYS A 122 -11.60 10.35 -17.75
N GLU A 123 -11.10 9.30 -18.38
CA GLU A 123 -9.85 9.39 -19.12
C GLU A 123 -10.02 10.28 -20.37
N PRO A 124 -9.15 11.30 -20.57
CA PRO A 124 -9.24 12.18 -21.72
C PRO A 124 -9.20 11.42 -23.05
N LYS A 125 -10.05 11.83 -24.00
CA LYS A 125 -10.18 11.24 -25.35
C LYS A 125 -10.73 9.81 -25.38
N THR A 126 -11.23 9.28 -24.26
CA THR A 126 -11.95 8.01 -24.21
C THR A 126 -13.29 8.19 -23.50
N ASP A 127 -14.15 7.17 -23.58
CA ASP A 127 -15.37 7.08 -22.77
C ASP A 127 -15.16 6.24 -21.50
N GLN A 128 -13.91 5.90 -21.17
CA GLN A 128 -13.59 5.08 -20.01
C GLN A 128 -13.61 5.93 -18.73
N VAL A 129 -14.26 5.38 -17.70
CA VAL A 129 -14.34 5.97 -16.37
C VAL A 129 -13.77 4.98 -15.36
N TYR A 130 -12.87 5.48 -14.54
CA TYR A 130 -12.19 4.71 -13.50
C TYR A 130 -12.46 5.30 -12.12
N GLU A 131 -12.40 4.46 -11.10
CA GLU A 131 -12.68 4.83 -9.71
C GLU A 131 -11.49 4.41 -8.83
N ARG A 132 -11.40 4.93 -7.61
CA ARG A 132 -10.46 4.46 -6.58
C ARG A 132 -9.01 4.40 -7.11
N SER A 133 -8.24 3.38 -6.72
CA SER A 133 -6.80 3.24 -6.99
C SER A 133 -6.46 3.20 -8.48
N GLU A 134 -7.33 2.60 -9.28
CA GLU A 134 -7.20 2.54 -10.73
C GLU A 134 -7.38 3.93 -11.37
N GLY A 135 -8.40 4.69 -10.94
CA GLY A 135 -8.59 6.06 -11.39
C GLY A 135 -7.43 6.98 -10.98
N ILE A 136 -6.92 6.82 -9.75
CA ILE A 136 -5.75 7.57 -9.26
C ILE A 136 -4.52 7.28 -10.12
N ALA A 137 -4.30 6.02 -10.50
CA ALA A 137 -3.20 5.65 -11.39
C ALA A 137 -3.32 6.38 -12.74
N VAL A 138 -4.47 6.28 -13.41
CA VAL A 138 -4.64 6.94 -14.71
C VAL A 138 -4.51 8.48 -14.60
N ALA A 139 -5.11 9.10 -13.58
CA ALA A 139 -5.01 10.55 -13.35
C ALA A 139 -3.55 11.02 -13.12
N SER A 140 -2.82 10.31 -12.26
CA SER A 140 -1.41 10.64 -11.97
C SER A 140 -0.49 10.44 -13.18
N LEU A 141 -0.76 9.46 -14.06
CA LEU A 141 -0.05 9.33 -15.33
C LEU A 141 -0.27 10.55 -16.24
N HIS A 142 -1.52 11.00 -16.39
CA HIS A 142 -1.80 12.20 -17.19
C HIS A 142 -1.15 13.46 -16.62
N MET A 143 -1.15 13.62 -15.30
CA MET A 143 -0.43 14.71 -14.64
C MET A 143 1.08 14.64 -14.84
N PHE A 144 1.67 13.43 -14.75
CA PHE A 144 3.09 13.21 -15.02
C PHE A 144 3.46 13.60 -16.45
N ASN A 145 2.69 13.15 -17.44
CA ASN A 145 2.89 13.51 -18.85
C ASN A 145 2.64 15.01 -19.13
N ALA A 146 1.83 15.67 -18.30
CA ALA A 146 1.61 17.11 -18.34
C ALA A 146 2.67 17.92 -17.57
N LEU A 147 3.75 17.29 -17.09
CA LEU A 147 4.85 17.89 -16.32
C LEU A 147 4.41 18.52 -14.99
N ALA A 148 3.32 18.03 -14.39
CA ALA A 148 2.76 18.63 -13.17
C ALA A 148 3.65 18.45 -11.92
N TYR A 149 4.61 17.53 -11.95
CA TYR A 149 5.45 17.14 -10.80
C TYR A 149 6.91 17.56 -10.95
N THR A 150 7.24 18.41 -11.93
CA THR A 150 8.61 18.81 -12.26
C THR A 150 8.69 20.30 -12.56
N THR A 151 9.88 20.87 -12.38
CA THR A 151 10.23 22.20 -12.88
C THR A 151 10.77 22.19 -14.32
N SER A 152 11.06 20.99 -14.86
CA SER A 152 11.45 20.82 -16.26
C SER A 152 10.33 21.23 -17.21
N THR A 153 10.72 21.76 -18.37
CA THR A 153 9.81 22.09 -19.48
C THR A 153 9.95 21.14 -20.66
N ASP A 154 10.79 20.11 -20.53
CA ASP A 154 10.99 19.09 -21.56
C ASP A 154 9.80 18.12 -21.60
N LYS A 155 8.90 18.36 -22.56
CA LYS A 155 7.71 17.54 -22.78
C LYS A 155 8.02 16.16 -23.35
N ALA A 156 9.18 15.96 -23.99
CA ALA A 156 9.55 14.66 -24.54
C ALA A 156 10.02 13.70 -23.46
N ASN A 157 10.42 14.23 -22.30
CA ASN A 157 11.09 13.50 -21.22
C ASN A 157 10.52 13.89 -19.85
N PRO A 158 9.23 13.59 -19.55
CA PRO A 158 8.65 13.87 -18.26
C PRO A 158 9.41 13.15 -17.13
N ILE A 159 9.62 13.84 -16.02
CA ILE A 159 10.26 13.33 -14.79
C ILE A 159 9.53 13.87 -13.56
N VAL A 160 9.95 13.45 -12.37
CA VAL A 160 9.58 14.08 -11.10
C VAL A 160 10.84 14.68 -10.49
N ASP A 161 10.75 15.88 -9.91
CA ASP A 161 11.85 16.47 -9.13
C ASP A 161 11.33 17.13 -7.86
N GLY A 162 12.20 17.26 -6.86
CA GLY A 162 11.82 17.74 -5.54
C GLY A 162 11.27 19.16 -5.56
N LYS A 163 11.78 20.04 -6.43
CA LYS A 163 11.28 21.41 -6.57
C LYS A 163 9.92 21.48 -7.26
N GLY A 164 9.65 20.60 -8.21
CA GLY A 164 8.35 20.44 -8.84
C GLY A 164 7.30 20.01 -7.82
N LEU A 165 7.64 19.03 -6.98
CA LEU A 165 6.78 18.58 -5.89
C LEU A 165 6.56 19.64 -4.82
N GLU A 166 7.59 20.37 -4.36
CA GLU A 166 7.46 21.47 -3.40
C GLU A 166 6.49 22.57 -3.88
N ARG A 167 6.43 22.80 -5.19
CA ARG A 167 5.59 23.84 -5.83
C ARG A 167 4.21 23.34 -6.25
N LEU A 168 3.90 22.05 -6.05
CA LEU A 168 2.62 21.49 -6.46
C LEU A 168 1.47 22.15 -5.69
N GLU A 169 0.70 22.97 -6.39
CA GLU A 169 -0.49 23.60 -5.85
C GLU A 169 -1.63 22.57 -5.69
N THR A 170 -2.45 22.74 -4.65
CA THR A 170 -3.66 21.90 -4.49
C THR A 170 -4.61 22.05 -5.68
N SER A 171 -4.75 23.25 -6.25
CA SER A 171 -5.56 23.54 -7.44
C SER A 171 -5.11 22.73 -8.66
N ALA A 172 -3.81 22.59 -8.88
CA ALA A 172 -3.24 21.79 -9.97
C ALA A 172 -3.55 20.30 -9.78
N LEU A 173 -3.42 19.79 -8.55
CA LEU A 173 -3.79 18.42 -8.22
C LEU A 173 -5.30 18.19 -8.40
N ALA A 174 -6.14 19.08 -7.88
CA ALA A 174 -7.59 19.03 -8.02
C ALA A 174 -8.01 19.01 -9.50
N GLY A 175 -7.43 19.89 -10.33
CA GLY A 175 -7.69 19.95 -11.76
C GLY A 175 -7.26 18.66 -12.48
N GLY A 176 -6.06 18.16 -12.21
CA GLY A 176 -5.56 16.91 -12.80
C GLY A 176 -6.39 15.68 -12.40
N PHE A 177 -6.97 15.68 -11.19
CA PHE A 177 -7.87 14.65 -10.69
C PHE A 177 -9.35 14.93 -10.99
N GLN A 178 -9.68 15.99 -11.74
CA GLN A 178 -11.07 16.34 -12.10
C GLN A 178 -11.98 16.57 -10.89
N VAL A 179 -11.42 17.05 -9.78
CA VAL A 179 -12.16 17.28 -8.54
C VAL A 179 -13.02 18.53 -8.67
N SER A 180 -14.30 18.40 -8.32
CA SER A 180 -15.27 19.50 -8.29
C SER A 180 -16.38 19.18 -7.30
N ASP A 181 -17.30 20.12 -7.07
CA ASP A 181 -18.49 19.88 -6.24
C ASP A 181 -19.33 18.69 -6.73
N SER A 182 -19.36 18.46 -8.06
CA SER A 182 -20.07 17.35 -8.69
C SER A 182 -19.25 16.04 -8.76
N ASN A 183 -17.95 16.10 -8.48
CA ASN A 183 -17.04 14.96 -8.49
C ASN A 183 -16.04 15.06 -7.31
N PRO A 184 -16.53 14.98 -6.06
CA PRO A 184 -15.71 15.26 -4.89
C PRO A 184 -14.74 14.11 -4.61
N MET A 185 -13.51 14.46 -4.23
CA MET A 185 -12.50 13.52 -3.77
C MET A 185 -12.10 13.88 -2.34
N LEU A 186 -12.14 12.92 -1.43
CA LEU A 186 -11.74 13.13 -0.04
C LEU A 186 -10.23 13.34 0.05
N GLY A 187 -9.76 14.38 0.75
CA GLY A 187 -8.35 14.56 1.12
C GLY A 187 -7.41 15.05 0.00
N VAL A 188 -7.88 15.89 -0.92
CA VAL A 188 -7.02 16.46 -1.99
C VAL A 188 -5.94 17.38 -1.41
N ASP A 189 -6.28 18.23 -0.44
CA ASP A 189 -5.31 19.08 0.27
C ASP A 189 -4.22 18.27 0.95
N SER A 190 -4.62 17.20 1.64
CA SER A 190 -3.72 16.28 2.32
C SER A 190 -2.74 15.60 1.35
N ARG A 191 -3.23 15.18 0.17
CA ARG A 191 -2.40 14.59 -0.89
C ARG A 191 -1.40 15.59 -1.47
N ALA A 192 -1.84 16.80 -1.78
CA ALA A 192 -0.94 17.85 -2.26
C ALA A 192 0.10 18.22 -1.20
N GLY A 193 -0.30 18.30 0.07
CA GLY A 193 0.58 18.51 1.21
C GLY A 193 1.63 17.40 1.35
N LEU A 194 1.22 16.14 1.25
CA LEU A 194 2.14 14.99 1.29
C LEU A 194 3.18 15.06 0.16
N LEU A 195 2.77 15.36 -1.07
CA LEU A 195 3.71 15.49 -2.18
C LEU A 195 4.68 16.67 -1.98
N ARG A 196 4.22 17.81 -1.45
CA ARG A 196 5.13 18.92 -1.11
C ARG A 196 6.15 18.52 -0.04
N SER A 197 5.72 17.81 1.01
CA SER A 197 6.62 17.29 2.05
C SER A 197 7.59 16.25 1.49
N LEU A 198 7.15 15.39 0.56
CA LEU A 198 8.05 14.48 -0.16
C LEU A 198 9.12 15.27 -0.93
N GLY A 199 8.75 16.33 -1.65
CA GLY A 199 9.69 17.18 -2.37
C GLY A 199 10.81 17.73 -1.48
N GLN A 200 10.44 18.22 -0.29
CA GLN A 200 11.41 18.66 0.73
C GLN A 200 12.31 17.53 1.19
N SER A 201 11.74 16.35 1.45
CA SER A 201 12.50 15.19 1.91
C SER A 201 13.49 14.67 0.85
N LEU A 202 13.09 14.60 -0.41
CA LEU A 202 13.97 14.21 -1.53
C LEU A 202 15.17 15.15 -1.66
N LEU A 203 14.94 16.46 -1.56
CA LEU A 203 16.01 17.48 -1.62
C LEU A 203 16.95 17.42 -0.41
N ALA A 204 16.49 16.90 0.73
CA ALA A 204 17.32 16.71 1.92
C ALA A 204 18.24 15.48 1.84
N HIS A 205 18.09 14.63 0.82
CA HIS A 205 18.86 13.38 0.65
C HIS A 205 19.55 13.32 -0.73
N PRO A 206 20.42 14.30 -1.06
CA PRO A 206 21.04 14.40 -2.38
C PRO A 206 22.01 13.25 -2.70
N GLU A 207 22.48 12.51 -1.70
CA GLU A 207 23.31 11.33 -1.87
C GLU A 207 22.58 10.15 -2.54
N VAL A 208 21.25 10.07 -2.37
CA VAL A 208 20.39 9.07 -3.01
C VAL A 208 19.67 9.67 -4.22
N PHE A 209 19.06 10.84 -4.06
CA PHE A 209 18.13 11.40 -5.04
C PHE A 209 18.75 12.50 -5.93
N GLY A 210 20.03 12.82 -5.74
CA GLY A 210 20.72 13.89 -6.46
C GLY A 210 20.30 15.29 -6.02
N ALA A 211 20.97 16.31 -6.57
CA ALA A 211 20.73 17.71 -6.19
C ALA A 211 19.30 18.20 -6.48
N ASP A 212 18.66 17.65 -7.51
CA ASP A 212 17.28 17.99 -7.89
C ASP A 212 16.23 17.22 -7.07
N GLY A 213 16.64 16.25 -6.25
CA GLY A 213 15.71 15.39 -5.50
C GLY A 213 14.82 14.55 -6.42
N ARG A 214 15.39 13.92 -7.45
CA ARG A 214 14.65 13.08 -8.40
C ARG A 214 14.47 11.66 -7.83
N PRO A 215 13.23 11.16 -7.63
CA PRO A 215 12.99 9.80 -7.13
C PRO A 215 13.70 8.70 -7.94
N GLY A 216 13.74 8.85 -9.27
CA GLY A 216 14.37 7.92 -10.19
C GLY A 216 15.86 7.70 -9.97
N ASN A 217 16.59 8.63 -9.35
CA ASN A 217 18.01 8.45 -9.01
C ASN A 217 18.25 7.34 -7.96
N LEU A 218 17.18 6.87 -7.29
CA LEU A 218 17.19 5.65 -6.49
C LEU A 218 17.72 4.43 -7.27
N VAL A 219 17.46 4.38 -8.59
CA VAL A 219 17.96 3.31 -9.47
C VAL A 219 19.47 3.26 -9.45
N ASP A 220 20.13 4.40 -9.68
CA ASP A 220 21.59 4.50 -9.66
C ASP A 220 22.18 4.11 -8.32
N TYR A 221 21.56 4.62 -7.25
CA TYR A 221 22.03 4.39 -5.89
C TYR A 221 22.00 2.90 -5.53
N LEU A 222 20.89 2.22 -5.83
CA LEU A 222 20.73 0.80 -5.56
C LEU A 222 21.61 -0.07 -6.47
N VAL A 223 21.69 0.22 -7.77
CA VAL A 223 22.56 -0.52 -8.71
C VAL A 223 24.03 -0.38 -8.32
N LYS A 224 24.47 0.82 -7.93
CA LYS A 224 25.82 1.06 -7.42
C LYS A 224 26.07 0.30 -6.12
N SER A 225 25.09 0.25 -5.21
CA SER A 225 25.20 -0.49 -3.94
C SER A 225 25.35 -2.00 -4.14
N ALA A 226 24.79 -2.54 -5.24
CA ALA A 226 24.86 -3.96 -5.57
C ALA A 226 26.27 -4.39 -6.04
N LYS A 227 27.20 -3.45 -6.31
CA LYS A 227 28.60 -3.70 -6.68
C LYS A 227 28.76 -4.73 -7.82
N GLY A 228 27.88 -4.67 -8.82
CA GLY A 228 27.87 -5.56 -9.98
C GLY A 228 27.09 -6.88 -9.77
N SER A 229 26.47 -7.08 -8.61
CA SER A 229 25.49 -8.15 -8.39
C SER A 229 24.23 -7.93 -9.22
N SER A 230 23.64 -9.01 -9.75
CA SER A 230 22.31 -9.00 -10.35
C SER A 230 21.18 -8.93 -9.31
N LYS A 231 21.53 -8.99 -8.01
CA LYS A 231 20.60 -8.94 -6.87
C LYS A 231 20.74 -7.65 -6.08
N ILE A 232 19.61 -7.01 -5.80
CA ILE A 232 19.48 -5.87 -4.88
C ILE A 232 18.71 -6.35 -3.63
N ASP A 233 19.03 -5.80 -2.46
CA ASP A 233 18.38 -6.14 -1.20
C ASP A 233 17.13 -5.28 -0.94
N VAL A 234 15.98 -5.93 -0.72
CA VAL A 234 14.73 -5.25 -0.35
C VAL A 234 14.85 -4.53 0.99
N LEU A 235 15.63 -5.06 1.94
CA LEU A 235 15.82 -4.43 3.24
C LEU A 235 16.55 -3.08 3.08
N TYR A 236 17.48 -2.99 2.12
CA TYR A 236 18.17 -1.74 1.85
C TYR A 236 17.26 -0.70 1.18
N LEU A 237 16.43 -1.12 0.22
CA LEU A 237 15.38 -0.26 -0.34
C LEU A 237 14.42 0.20 0.75
N TRP A 238 14.02 -0.68 1.66
CA TRP A 238 13.12 -0.37 2.76
C TRP A 238 13.67 0.74 3.66
N ASP A 239 14.93 0.63 4.09
CA ASP A 239 15.55 1.62 4.99
C ASP A 239 15.65 3.00 4.32
N ILE A 240 15.96 3.05 3.02
CA ILE A 240 15.95 4.30 2.24
C ILE A 240 14.56 4.92 2.22
N LEU A 241 13.52 4.11 1.93
CA LEU A 241 12.14 4.61 1.84
C LEU A 241 11.61 5.06 3.20
N GLN A 242 11.92 4.35 4.29
CA GLN A 242 11.53 4.78 5.63
C GLN A 242 12.22 6.09 6.01
N THR A 243 13.52 6.21 5.76
CA THR A 243 14.27 7.45 6.01
C THR A 243 13.67 8.63 5.24
N LEU A 244 13.32 8.42 3.97
CA LEU A 244 12.71 9.45 3.13
C LEU A 244 11.27 9.80 3.56
N LEU A 245 10.43 8.83 3.88
CA LEU A 245 8.99 9.05 4.04
C LEU A 245 8.58 9.44 5.46
N ILE A 246 9.32 9.03 6.49
CA ILE A 246 8.97 9.34 7.89
C ILE A 246 8.79 10.86 8.12
N PRO A 247 9.68 11.74 7.63
CA PRO A 247 9.49 13.18 7.74
C PRO A 247 8.32 13.73 6.91
N ALA A 248 7.89 13.02 5.86
CA ALA A 248 6.84 13.47 4.95
C ALA A 248 5.41 13.18 5.46
N TRP A 249 5.27 12.24 6.40
CA TRP A 249 3.98 11.91 6.99
C TRP A 249 3.41 13.04 7.86
N PRO A 250 2.07 13.09 8.05
CA PRO A 250 1.44 14.02 8.98
C PRO A 250 2.07 13.99 10.38
N LYS A 251 2.15 15.15 11.02
CA LYS A 251 2.82 15.32 12.33
C LYS A 251 2.04 14.75 13.52
N ASP A 252 0.79 14.36 13.31
CA ASP A 252 -0.09 13.77 14.33
C ASP A 252 0.12 12.25 14.50
N ARG A 253 1.06 11.65 13.77
CA ARG A 253 1.43 10.24 13.88
C ARG A 253 2.12 9.94 15.22
N THR A 254 2.06 8.67 15.62
CA THR A 254 2.69 8.16 16.84
C THR A 254 4.17 8.55 16.90
N THR A 255 4.64 8.91 18.10
CA THR A 255 6.05 9.22 18.35
C THR A 255 6.59 8.38 19.51
N ILE A 256 7.88 8.08 19.46
CA ILE A 256 8.65 7.47 20.56
C ILE A 256 9.81 8.42 20.87
N GLY A 257 9.89 8.90 22.12
CA GLY A 257 10.89 9.91 22.50
C GLY A 257 10.85 11.18 21.64
N GLY A 258 9.66 11.58 21.15
CA GLY A 258 9.49 12.71 20.22
C GLY A 258 9.85 12.42 18.76
N THR A 259 10.31 11.21 18.43
CA THR A 259 10.63 10.80 17.05
C THR A 259 9.40 10.15 16.40
N PRO A 260 8.89 10.66 15.26
CA PRO A 260 7.80 10.02 14.53
C PRO A 260 8.17 8.63 14.02
N ILE A 261 7.23 7.70 14.12
CA ILE A 261 7.39 6.30 13.66
C ILE A 261 6.36 5.93 12.59
N GLY A 262 5.82 6.90 11.87
CA GLY A 262 4.99 6.67 10.67
C GLY A 262 3.66 5.95 10.97
N ASP A 263 3.30 5.01 10.10
CA ASP A 263 2.10 4.17 10.24
C ASP A 263 2.36 3.02 11.22
N ALA A 264 2.45 3.41 12.50
CA ALA A 264 2.62 2.54 13.64
C ALA A 264 1.79 3.08 14.80
N TRP A 265 0.98 2.23 15.44
CA TRP A 265 -0.09 2.68 16.33
C TRP A 265 -0.10 1.91 17.66
N PRO A 266 -0.52 2.55 18.76
CA PRO A 266 -0.80 1.84 20.01
C PRO A 266 -1.84 0.74 19.81
N LEU A 267 -1.57 -0.43 20.40
CA LEU A 267 -2.46 -1.58 20.42
C LEU A 267 -2.50 -2.18 21.82
N SER A 268 -3.68 -2.17 22.44
CA SER A 268 -3.90 -2.69 23.79
C SER A 268 -3.56 -4.17 23.91
N THR A 269 -3.81 -4.94 22.85
CA THR A 269 -3.54 -6.38 22.78
C THR A 269 -2.05 -6.70 22.90
N LEU A 270 -1.17 -5.87 22.32
CA LEU A 270 0.29 -6.02 22.51
C LEU A 270 0.71 -5.72 23.95
N ARG A 271 0.09 -4.73 24.61
CA ARG A 271 0.38 -4.42 26.02
C ARG A 271 -0.04 -5.56 26.96
N LYS A 272 -1.15 -6.24 26.67
CA LYS A 272 -1.63 -7.40 27.44
C LYS A 272 -0.79 -8.64 27.22
N GLY A 273 -0.29 -8.83 25.98
CA GLY A 273 0.56 -9.97 25.61
C GLY A 273 2.04 -9.80 25.98
N ALA A 274 2.47 -8.60 26.35
CA ALA A 274 3.83 -8.32 26.80
C ALA A 274 4.11 -9.05 28.13
N GLU A 275 5.24 -9.76 28.22
CA GLU A 275 5.68 -10.42 29.45
C GLU A 275 5.81 -9.40 30.59
N ALA A 276 5.39 -9.79 31.80
CA ALA A 276 5.49 -8.97 33.01
C ALA A 276 6.96 -8.57 33.26
N GLY A 277 7.31 -7.33 32.91
CA GLY A 277 8.68 -6.80 32.95
C GLY A 277 9.11 -6.04 31.69
N SER A 278 8.44 -6.26 30.56
CA SER A 278 8.63 -5.48 29.31
C SER A 278 7.65 -4.30 29.17
N SER A 279 6.78 -4.10 30.16
CA SER A 279 5.62 -3.19 30.14
C SER A 279 5.97 -1.70 30.21
N ASP A 280 7.20 -1.34 30.57
CA ASP A 280 7.57 0.05 30.84
C ASP A 280 8.11 0.79 29.60
N SER A 281 8.40 0.06 28.51
CA SER A 281 8.79 0.67 27.24
C SER A 281 7.56 1.26 26.50
N PRO A 282 7.59 2.55 26.12
CA PRO A 282 6.56 3.14 25.26
C PRO A 282 6.38 2.40 23.92
N ALA A 283 7.41 1.70 23.45
CA ALA A 283 7.40 0.94 22.19
C ALA A 283 6.74 -0.45 22.31
N ALA A 284 6.61 -1.00 23.53
CA ALA A 284 6.13 -2.38 23.75
C ALA A 284 4.69 -2.59 23.24
N GLY A 285 3.85 -1.56 23.35
CA GLY A 285 2.46 -1.59 22.91
C GLY A 285 2.22 -1.06 21.50
N ILE A 286 3.24 -0.95 20.65
CA ILE A 286 3.10 -0.39 19.30
C ILE A 286 3.10 -1.47 18.23
N GLN A 287 2.09 -1.46 17.36
CA GLN A 287 2.04 -2.26 16.14
C GLN A 287 2.42 -1.39 14.93
N PRO A 288 3.58 -1.61 14.30
CA PRO A 288 3.90 -1.00 13.01
C PRO A 288 3.21 -1.72 11.85
N PHE A 289 2.86 -0.96 10.82
CA PHE A 289 2.32 -1.48 9.56
C PHE A 289 3.03 -0.90 8.34
N HIS A 290 3.37 0.40 8.38
CA HIS A 290 4.06 1.10 7.30
C HIS A 290 3.47 0.78 5.92
N LYS A 291 2.12 0.68 5.85
CA LYS A 291 1.45 0.00 4.74
C LYS A 291 1.70 0.70 3.41
N LEU A 292 1.70 2.04 3.40
CA LEU A 292 1.97 2.78 2.17
C LEU A 292 3.43 2.67 1.74
N THR A 293 4.38 2.63 2.67
CA THR A 293 5.79 2.33 2.36
C THR A 293 5.91 0.93 1.77
N GLN A 294 5.25 -0.09 2.34
CA GLN A 294 5.26 -1.45 1.76
C GLN A 294 4.64 -1.49 0.37
N TRP A 295 3.52 -0.79 0.18
CA TRP A 295 2.86 -0.67 -1.12
C TRP A 295 3.77 -0.01 -2.18
N LEU A 296 4.51 1.02 -1.76
CA LEU A 296 5.53 1.65 -2.59
C LEU A 296 6.66 0.66 -2.91
N THR A 297 7.19 -0.06 -1.92
CA THR A 297 8.24 -1.07 -2.13
C THR A 297 7.80 -2.10 -3.17
N TYR A 298 6.63 -2.73 -3.00
CA TYR A 298 6.08 -3.67 -3.99
C TYR A 298 6.00 -3.07 -5.38
N SER A 299 5.55 -1.81 -5.49
CA SER A 299 5.42 -1.12 -6.77
C SER A 299 6.78 -0.82 -7.42
N LEU A 300 7.74 -0.32 -6.65
CA LEU A 300 9.07 0.07 -7.16
C LEU A 300 9.94 -1.14 -7.50
N MET A 301 9.72 -2.30 -6.89
CA MET A 301 10.46 -3.52 -7.24
C MET A 301 10.26 -3.95 -8.70
N VAL A 302 9.06 -3.70 -9.25
CA VAL A 302 8.65 -4.21 -10.57
C VAL A 302 9.47 -3.62 -11.73
N PRO A 303 9.70 -2.30 -11.83
CA PRO A 303 10.60 -1.74 -12.85
C PRO A 303 12.01 -2.35 -12.86
N PHE A 304 12.63 -2.56 -11.70
CA PHE A 304 13.96 -3.19 -11.63
C PHE A 304 13.96 -4.62 -12.21
N GLN A 305 12.92 -5.40 -11.92
CA GLN A 305 12.78 -6.76 -12.44
C GLN A 305 12.47 -6.77 -13.94
N ARG A 306 11.46 -6.01 -14.37
CA ARG A 306 10.93 -6.08 -15.74
C ARG A 306 11.79 -5.36 -16.76
N VAL A 307 12.47 -4.29 -16.37
CA VAL A 307 13.23 -3.44 -17.30
C VAL A 307 14.73 -3.69 -17.20
N LEU A 308 15.28 -3.83 -15.98
CA LEU A 308 16.72 -4.07 -15.79
C LEU A 308 17.09 -5.55 -15.62
N GLY A 309 16.10 -6.45 -15.51
CA GLY A 309 16.35 -7.87 -15.27
C GLY A 309 17.01 -8.17 -13.92
N LEU A 310 16.88 -7.26 -12.94
CA LEU A 310 17.48 -7.42 -11.62
C LEU A 310 16.57 -8.23 -10.70
N GLU A 311 17.18 -9.02 -9.83
CA GLU A 311 16.49 -9.84 -8.83
C GLU A 311 16.50 -9.14 -7.46
N TRP A 312 15.51 -9.47 -6.63
CA TRP A 312 15.37 -8.94 -5.28
C TRP A 312 15.69 -10.03 -4.23
N ALA A 313 16.72 -9.80 -3.43
CA ALA A 313 17.00 -10.58 -2.23
C ALA A 313 16.07 -10.13 -1.10
N ASN A 314 15.75 -11.06 -0.19
CA ASN A 314 14.93 -10.83 1.02
C ASN A 314 13.52 -10.28 0.74
N ALA A 315 12.98 -10.46 -0.47
CA ALA A 315 11.63 -10.03 -0.84
C ALA A 315 10.53 -10.69 0.01
N ASP A 316 10.79 -11.88 0.56
CA ASP A 316 9.95 -12.60 1.51
C ASP A 316 9.83 -11.91 2.89
N SER A 317 10.65 -10.89 3.16
CA SER A 317 10.55 -10.04 4.35
C SER A 317 9.33 -9.11 4.30
N LEU A 318 8.87 -8.73 3.10
CA LEU A 318 7.64 -7.95 2.95
C LEU A 318 6.44 -8.74 3.48
N THR A 319 5.47 -8.02 4.02
CA THR A 319 4.26 -8.63 4.58
C THR A 319 3.08 -8.44 3.63
N ALA A 320 1.95 -9.06 3.95
CA ALA A 320 0.68 -8.69 3.36
C ALA A 320 0.35 -7.21 3.63
N LEU A 321 -0.58 -6.63 2.88
CA LEU A 321 -1.01 -5.25 3.10
C LEU A 321 -2.27 -5.24 3.96
N PRO A 322 -2.23 -4.72 5.21
CA PRO A 322 -3.38 -4.71 6.11
C PRO A 322 -4.29 -3.53 5.78
N GLU A 323 -4.82 -3.52 4.56
CA GLU A 323 -5.81 -2.57 4.09
C GLU A 323 -7.22 -3.16 4.17
N TYR A 324 -8.23 -2.29 4.03
CA TYR A 324 -9.61 -2.62 4.37
C TYR A 324 -10.26 -3.68 3.46
N ARG A 325 -9.77 -3.93 2.24
CA ARG A 325 -10.33 -4.99 1.36
C ARG A 325 -9.83 -6.36 1.79
N ASN A 326 -8.53 -6.48 2.04
CA ASN A 326 -7.87 -7.64 2.61
C ASN A 326 -8.44 -7.98 3.99
N GLY A 327 -8.55 -7.01 4.89
CA GLY A 327 -9.16 -7.21 6.20
C GLY A 327 -10.65 -7.48 6.13
N GLY A 328 -11.34 -6.83 5.18
CA GLY A 328 -12.79 -6.93 4.98
C GLY A 328 -13.23 -8.31 4.54
N LEU A 329 -12.41 -9.00 3.74
CA LEU A 329 -12.63 -10.38 3.33
C LEU A 329 -12.90 -11.30 4.53
N PHE A 330 -12.08 -11.21 5.58
CA PHE A 330 -12.21 -12.07 6.76
C PHE A 330 -13.41 -11.73 7.63
N VAL A 331 -13.86 -10.47 7.63
CA VAL A 331 -15.08 -10.07 8.34
C VAL A 331 -16.33 -10.51 7.56
N ASP A 332 -16.36 -10.25 6.26
CA ASP A 332 -17.48 -10.60 5.39
C ASP A 332 -17.70 -12.12 5.26
N MET A 333 -16.63 -12.90 5.32
CA MET A 333 -16.70 -14.37 5.33
C MET A 333 -16.79 -14.97 6.75
N GLY A 334 -16.88 -14.13 7.78
CA GLY A 334 -17.19 -14.55 9.14
C GLY A 334 -16.03 -15.17 9.92
N VAL A 335 -14.78 -15.05 9.47
CA VAL A 335 -13.58 -15.44 10.23
C VAL A 335 -13.34 -14.48 11.40
N LEU A 336 -13.63 -13.19 11.19
CA LEU A 336 -13.57 -12.16 12.23
C LEU A 336 -14.97 -11.61 12.49
N ALA A 337 -15.39 -11.58 13.75
CA ALA A 337 -16.62 -10.94 14.18
C ALA A 337 -16.31 -9.89 15.24
N LEU A 338 -16.90 -8.70 15.14
CA LEU A 338 -16.81 -7.71 16.21
C LEU A 338 -17.54 -8.22 17.45
N LYS A 339 -16.91 -8.09 18.61
CA LYS A 339 -17.58 -8.27 19.90
C LYS A 339 -18.74 -7.28 20.04
N LYS A 340 -19.80 -7.70 20.72
CA LYS A 340 -21.08 -6.98 20.80
C LYS A 340 -20.91 -5.50 21.17
N GLU A 341 -20.15 -5.20 22.21
CA GLU A 341 -19.95 -3.83 22.71
C GLU A 341 -19.18 -2.98 21.70
N THR A 342 -18.23 -3.59 21.00
CA THR A 342 -17.46 -2.92 19.94
C THR A 342 -18.34 -2.60 18.74
N LEU A 343 -19.17 -3.57 18.32
CA LEU A 343 -20.13 -3.38 17.22
C LEU A 343 -21.13 -2.26 17.56
N GLU A 344 -21.74 -2.29 18.73
CA GLU A 344 -22.69 -1.26 19.19
C GLU A 344 -22.06 0.14 19.21
N ARG A 345 -20.81 0.26 19.69
CA ARG A 345 -20.06 1.52 19.67
C ARG A 345 -19.84 2.03 18.25
N GLY A 346 -19.42 1.15 17.33
CA GLY A 346 -19.14 1.51 15.95
C GLY A 346 -20.41 1.92 15.18
N LEU A 347 -21.51 1.20 15.37
CA LEU A 347 -22.80 1.53 14.74
C LEU A 347 -23.34 2.87 15.24
N LYS A 348 -23.22 3.13 16.55
CA LYS A 348 -23.60 4.43 17.12
C LYS A 348 -22.77 5.57 16.53
N ALA A 349 -21.47 5.34 16.32
CA ALA A 349 -20.57 6.34 15.74
C ALA A 349 -20.86 6.62 14.26
N SER A 350 -21.26 5.61 13.48
CA SER A 350 -21.58 5.80 12.06
C SER A 350 -22.98 6.35 11.80
N GLY A 351 -23.95 6.05 12.69
CA GLY A 351 -25.36 6.34 12.42
C GLY A 351 -25.92 5.54 11.22
N SER A 352 -25.28 4.44 10.85
CA SER A 352 -25.60 3.60 9.69
C SER A 352 -25.57 2.11 10.06
N GLU A 353 -25.85 1.24 9.09
CA GLU A 353 -25.81 -0.22 9.28
C GLU A 353 -24.40 -0.80 9.40
N LEU A 354 -23.35 -0.01 9.11
CA LEU A 354 -21.96 -0.43 9.20
C LEU A 354 -21.24 0.29 10.34
N PRO A 355 -20.45 -0.41 11.18
CA PRO A 355 -19.69 0.24 12.23
C PRO A 355 -18.58 1.13 11.67
N MET A 356 -18.31 2.26 12.32
CA MET A 356 -17.24 3.18 11.94
C MET A 356 -16.30 3.49 13.11
N PHE A 357 -15.00 3.54 12.83
CA PHE A 357 -13.96 3.88 13.80
C PHE A 357 -12.90 4.81 13.18
N GLU A 358 -12.17 5.52 14.02
CA GLU A 358 -10.99 6.30 13.62
C GLU A 358 -9.83 5.35 13.25
N ALA A 359 -8.94 5.79 12.36
CA ALA A 359 -7.82 4.96 11.90
C ALA A 359 -6.88 4.47 13.02
N GLY A 360 -6.64 5.31 14.03
CA GLY A 360 -5.83 4.98 15.20
C GLY A 360 -6.61 4.35 16.35
N ASP A 361 -7.90 4.05 16.16
CA ASP A 361 -8.72 3.36 17.17
C ASP A 361 -8.19 1.92 17.34
N ASP A 362 -8.17 1.44 18.60
CA ASP A 362 -7.67 0.11 18.97
C ASP A 362 -8.36 -1.00 18.15
N VAL A 363 -9.63 -0.82 17.76
CA VAL A 363 -10.37 -1.74 16.89
C VAL A 363 -9.73 -1.86 15.50
N ILE A 364 -9.38 -0.72 14.89
CA ILE A 364 -8.78 -0.71 13.55
C ILE A 364 -7.36 -1.26 13.61
N VAL A 365 -6.60 -0.91 14.64
CA VAL A 365 -5.24 -1.42 14.82
C VAL A 365 -5.24 -2.94 15.06
N GLU A 366 -6.14 -3.46 15.91
CA GLU A 366 -6.30 -4.91 16.12
C GLU A 366 -6.74 -5.62 14.84
N TRP A 367 -7.68 -5.05 14.09
CA TRP A 367 -8.15 -5.61 12.82
C TRP A 367 -7.05 -5.67 11.76
N ARG A 368 -6.24 -4.61 11.63
CA ARG A 368 -5.10 -4.56 10.71
C ARG A 368 -4.02 -5.58 11.11
N ALA A 369 -3.74 -5.75 12.40
CA ALA A 369 -2.82 -6.78 12.88
C ALA A 369 -3.34 -8.19 12.58
N MET A 370 -4.63 -8.44 12.84
CA MET A 370 -5.26 -9.72 12.50
C MET A 370 -5.32 -9.98 11.00
N THR A 371 -5.41 -8.95 10.17
CA THR A 371 -5.33 -9.09 8.72
C THR A 371 -3.98 -9.68 8.29
N LEU A 372 -2.87 -9.24 8.89
CA LEU A 372 -1.55 -9.83 8.64
C LEU A 372 -1.51 -11.31 9.07
N VAL A 373 -1.98 -11.61 10.28
CA VAL A 373 -2.02 -12.97 10.84
C VAL A 373 -2.81 -13.92 9.94
N LEU A 374 -4.00 -13.49 9.50
CA LEU A 374 -4.91 -14.32 8.72
C LEU A 374 -4.44 -14.51 7.28
N ILE A 375 -3.81 -13.49 6.66
CA ILE A 375 -3.23 -13.66 5.32
C ILE A 375 -2.01 -14.58 5.36
N ASP A 376 -1.14 -14.49 6.37
CA ASP A 376 -0.01 -15.41 6.49
C ASP A 376 -0.49 -16.87 6.67
N SER A 377 -1.53 -17.07 7.49
CA SER A 377 -2.17 -18.40 7.65
C SER A 377 -2.81 -18.89 6.36
N LEU A 378 -3.54 -18.02 5.65
CA LEU A 378 -4.16 -18.32 4.36
C LEU A 378 -3.09 -18.66 3.31
N TYR A 379 -2.00 -17.90 3.24
CA TYR A 379 -0.88 -18.12 2.32
C TYR A 379 -0.22 -19.48 2.55
N GLY A 380 -0.02 -19.88 3.80
CA GLY A 380 0.46 -21.23 4.12
C GLY A 380 -0.49 -22.35 3.67
N LYS A 381 -1.80 -22.10 3.67
CA LYS A 381 -2.83 -23.06 3.27
C LYS A 381 -3.09 -23.09 1.76
N ILE A 382 -2.87 -21.98 1.05
CA ILE A 382 -3.24 -21.83 -0.36
C ILE A 382 -2.56 -22.87 -1.25
N ARG A 383 -1.30 -23.21 -0.96
CA ARG A 383 -0.51 -24.19 -1.72
C ARG A 383 -1.24 -25.53 -1.86
N SER A 384 -1.86 -26.00 -0.77
CA SER A 384 -2.64 -27.25 -0.75
C SER A 384 -3.87 -27.22 -1.67
N ARG A 385 -4.40 -26.02 -1.97
CA ARG A 385 -5.56 -25.85 -2.84
C ARG A 385 -5.19 -25.61 -4.28
N MET A 386 -4.02 -25.05 -4.60
CA MET A 386 -3.66 -24.69 -5.97
C MET A 386 -3.29 -25.88 -6.86
N GLY A 387 -2.80 -26.97 -6.25
CA GLY A 387 -2.30 -28.16 -6.96
C GLY A 387 -0.77 -28.28 -6.89
N GLU A 388 -0.23 -29.42 -7.29
CA GLU A 388 1.22 -29.66 -7.27
C GLU A 388 1.97 -28.69 -8.20
N GLY A 389 3.10 -28.17 -7.74
CA GLY A 389 3.99 -27.30 -8.52
C GLY A 389 3.56 -25.82 -8.63
N VAL A 390 2.40 -25.44 -8.08
CA VAL A 390 1.97 -24.03 -8.08
C VAL A 390 2.52 -23.33 -6.84
N GLU A 391 3.52 -22.48 -7.04
CA GLU A 391 4.08 -21.59 -6.02
C GLU A 391 3.71 -20.15 -6.37
N LEU A 392 2.99 -19.48 -5.47
CA LEU A 392 2.67 -18.06 -5.58
C LEU A 392 3.55 -17.31 -4.60
N SER A 393 4.08 -16.15 -5.00
CA SER A 393 4.62 -15.18 -4.04
C SER A 393 3.51 -14.48 -3.25
N MET A 394 3.84 -13.87 -2.10
CA MET A 394 2.89 -13.03 -1.35
C MET A 394 2.30 -11.93 -2.24
N ALA A 395 3.12 -11.28 -3.08
CA ALA A 395 2.65 -10.26 -4.01
C ALA A 395 1.63 -10.82 -5.02
N GLN A 396 1.82 -12.03 -5.53
CA GLN A 396 0.86 -12.66 -6.44
C GLN A 396 -0.42 -13.09 -5.72
N LEU A 397 -0.32 -13.57 -4.47
CA LEU A 397 -1.49 -13.87 -3.64
C LEU A 397 -2.32 -12.61 -3.39
N LEU A 398 -1.69 -11.48 -3.09
CA LEU A 398 -2.39 -10.21 -2.89
C LEU A 398 -3.15 -9.81 -4.16
N GLU A 399 -2.48 -9.81 -5.32
CA GLU A 399 -3.04 -9.35 -6.60
C GLU A 399 -4.22 -10.21 -7.07
N ALA A 400 -3.98 -11.52 -7.26
CA ALA A 400 -4.98 -12.43 -7.82
C ALA A 400 -5.92 -13.03 -6.77
N GLY A 401 -5.54 -12.97 -5.49
CA GLY A 401 -6.23 -13.62 -4.40
C GLY A 401 -6.95 -12.63 -3.50
N THR A 402 -6.34 -12.26 -2.36
CA THR A 402 -7.05 -11.62 -1.24
C THR A 402 -7.60 -10.25 -1.58
N TRP A 403 -6.87 -9.42 -2.33
CA TRP A 403 -7.34 -8.08 -2.69
C TRP A 403 -8.55 -8.15 -3.63
N LYS A 404 -8.47 -9.01 -4.65
CA LYS A 404 -9.58 -9.25 -5.58
C LYS A 404 -10.78 -9.88 -4.89
N SER A 405 -10.55 -10.91 -4.07
CA SER A 405 -11.60 -11.60 -3.31
C SER A 405 -12.31 -10.67 -2.33
N GLY A 406 -11.56 -9.79 -1.64
CA GLY A 406 -12.12 -8.75 -0.77
C GLY A 406 -13.02 -7.78 -1.53
N ARG A 407 -12.65 -7.38 -2.76
CA ARG A 407 -13.49 -6.53 -3.62
C ARG A 407 -14.76 -7.21 -4.09
N GLU A 408 -14.65 -8.47 -4.55
CA GLU A 408 -15.81 -9.24 -5.02
C GLU A 408 -16.82 -9.43 -3.88
N THR A 409 -16.31 -9.71 -2.69
CA THR A 409 -17.12 -9.88 -1.47
C THR A 409 -17.78 -8.57 -1.04
N ALA A 410 -17.03 -7.47 -1.01
CA ALA A 410 -17.58 -6.14 -0.72
C ALA A 410 -18.66 -5.72 -1.72
N ALA A 411 -18.46 -5.98 -3.02
CA ALA A 411 -19.46 -5.69 -4.04
C ALA A 411 -20.71 -6.59 -3.92
N LYS A 412 -20.54 -7.84 -3.49
CA LYS A 412 -21.67 -8.76 -3.24
C LYS A 412 -22.52 -8.31 -2.07
N PHE A 413 -21.92 -7.97 -0.93
CA PHE A 413 -22.66 -7.61 0.28
C PHE A 413 -23.11 -6.16 0.30
N ARG A 414 -22.38 -5.26 -0.38
CA ARG A 414 -22.65 -3.82 -0.41
C ARG A 414 -22.57 -3.32 -1.86
N PRO A 415 -23.50 -3.71 -2.75
CA PRO A 415 -23.40 -3.41 -4.18
C PRO A 415 -23.29 -1.92 -4.51
N GLN A 416 -23.85 -1.06 -3.65
CA GLN A 416 -23.94 0.38 -3.94
C GLN A 416 -22.67 1.13 -3.57
N THR A 417 -22.04 0.79 -2.44
CA THR A 417 -20.83 1.46 -1.96
C THR A 417 -19.57 0.67 -2.30
N LYS A 418 -19.67 -0.67 -2.35
CA LYS A 418 -18.54 -1.61 -2.39
C LYS A 418 -17.56 -1.36 -1.25
N SER A 419 -18.06 -0.84 -0.13
CA SER A 419 -17.27 -0.48 1.03
C SER A 419 -16.85 -1.71 1.83
N SER A 420 -15.87 -1.54 2.70
CA SER A 420 -15.54 -2.53 3.73
C SER A 420 -16.71 -2.75 4.71
N PRO A 421 -16.83 -3.94 5.33
CA PRO A 421 -17.74 -4.19 6.45
C PRO A 421 -17.51 -3.30 7.67
N ILE A 422 -16.30 -2.79 7.86
CA ILE A 422 -15.93 -1.85 8.91
C ILE A 422 -15.45 -0.57 8.24
N LEU A 423 -16.12 0.54 8.51
CA LEU A 423 -15.78 1.85 7.96
C LEU A 423 -14.63 2.46 8.77
N ILE A 424 -13.65 3.00 8.06
CA ILE A 424 -12.59 3.80 8.66
C ILE A 424 -12.92 5.25 8.36
N LYS A 425 -13.08 6.06 9.40
CA LYS A 425 -13.21 7.50 9.22
C LYS A 425 -11.85 8.01 8.71
N SER A 426 -11.85 8.47 7.47
CA SER A 426 -10.64 8.91 6.78
C SER A 426 -10.77 10.38 6.40
N ASP A 427 -9.71 11.14 6.67
CA ASP A 427 -9.47 12.48 6.15
C ASP A 427 -8.65 12.47 4.85
N GLY A 428 -8.42 11.27 4.28
CA GLY A 428 -7.55 11.03 3.13
C GLY A 428 -6.05 11.05 3.45
N THR A 429 -5.64 11.00 4.72
CA THR A 429 -4.23 10.85 5.15
C THR A 429 -3.89 9.44 5.64
N VAL A 430 -4.90 8.59 5.82
CA VAL A 430 -4.76 7.21 6.31
C VAL A 430 -4.93 6.26 5.11
N PHE A 431 -3.92 5.41 4.90
CA PHE A 431 -3.67 4.63 3.68
C PHE A 431 -3.94 3.13 3.83
#